data_AF-A0AAV8WWY5-F1
#
_entry.id   AF-A0AAV8WWY5-F1
#
_cell.length_a   1.000
_cell.length_b   1.000
_cell.length_c   1.000
_cell.angle_alpha   90.00
_cell.angle_beta   90.00
_cell.angle_gamma   90.00
#
_symmetry.space_group_name_H-M   'P 1'
#
loop_
_entity.id
_entity.type
_entity.pdbx_description
1 polymer ?
#
loop_
_entity_poly.entity_id
_entity_poly.type
_entity_poly.pdbx_seq_one_letter_code
_entity_poly.pdbx_strand_id
1 'polypeptide(L)'
;MDRRCQAYIGTLEQFDVLFHLKDVNVTELKEKGLTISKTFCHDIENDIIEELVHLQCHLKSLNLGSNRVAIPENPRTLLKWLKEKELQYIYPNVEILLRIFNTLPISNTSAERSFSVLKRIKNLYRTSMIQERVSELAFLCIEGDYEKNFFRGDN
;
A
#
# COMPACT_ATOMS: atom_id res chain seq x y z
N MET A 1 -14.02 3.38 -3.54
CA MET A 1 -12.73 3.24 -2.84
C MET A 1 -12.41 1.76 -2.58
N ASP A 2 -13.43 0.89 -2.41
CA ASP A 2 -13.26 -0.54 -2.10
C ASP A 2 -12.51 -1.41 -3.11
N ARG A 3 -12.67 -1.19 -4.43
CA ARG A 3 -12.01 -2.04 -5.43
C ARG A 3 -10.48 -2.04 -5.34
N ARG A 4 -9.86 -0.94 -4.89
CA ARG A 4 -8.40 -0.83 -4.75
C ARG A 4 -7.91 -1.49 -3.46
N CYS A 5 -8.65 -1.31 -2.36
CA CYS A 5 -8.35 -1.99 -1.10
C CYS A 5 -8.54 -3.51 -1.21
N GLN A 6 -9.58 -3.98 -1.90
CA GLN A 6 -9.83 -5.41 -2.09
C GLN A 6 -8.77 -6.09 -2.97
N ALA A 7 -8.35 -5.44 -4.06
CA ALA A 7 -7.24 -5.95 -4.88
C ALA A 7 -5.94 -6.03 -4.07
N TYR A 8 -5.69 -5.04 -3.20
CA TYR A 8 -4.52 -5.04 -2.32
C TYR A 8 -4.58 -6.14 -1.25
N ILE A 9 -5.74 -6.34 -0.59
CA ILE A 9 -5.93 -7.41 0.38
C ILE A 9 -5.66 -8.76 -0.29
N GLY A 10 -6.18 -8.98 -1.50
CA GLY A 10 -5.90 -10.19 -2.27
C GLY A 10 -4.43 -10.36 -2.64
N THR A 11 -3.69 -9.28 -2.94
CA THR A 11 -2.23 -9.38 -3.11
C THR A 11 -1.50 -9.62 -1.79
N LEU A 12 -1.95 -9.02 -0.68
CA LEU A 12 -1.34 -9.17 0.64
C LEU A 12 -1.47 -10.61 1.16
N GLU A 13 -2.63 -11.24 0.92
CA GLU A 13 -2.87 -12.65 1.21
C GLU A 13 -1.88 -13.58 0.48
N GLN A 14 -1.39 -13.21 -0.71
CA GLN A 14 -0.36 -13.97 -1.42
C GLN A 14 1.00 -13.92 -0.69
N PHE A 15 1.28 -12.84 0.05
CA PHE A 15 2.51 -12.65 0.82
C PHE A 15 2.41 -13.14 2.27
N ASP A 16 1.26 -13.67 2.69
CA ASP A 16 1.04 -14.20 4.05
C ASP A 16 2.04 -15.31 4.43
N VAL A 17 2.57 -16.01 3.42
CA VAL A 17 3.66 -17.00 3.58
C VAL A 17 4.88 -16.43 4.27
N LEU A 18 5.22 -15.17 4.00
CA LEU A 18 6.39 -14.53 4.57
C LEU A 18 6.28 -14.35 6.09
N PHE A 19 5.05 -14.28 6.62
CA PHE A 19 4.80 -14.20 8.06
C PHE A 19 4.82 -15.58 8.74
N HIS A 20 4.46 -16.64 8.01
CA HIS A 20 4.37 -18.01 8.53
C HIS A 20 5.51 -18.94 8.08
N LEU A 21 6.63 -18.39 7.59
CA LEU A 21 7.79 -19.16 7.07
C LEU A 21 8.27 -20.29 8.01
N LYS A 22 8.08 -20.17 9.33
CA LYS A 22 8.44 -21.20 10.32
C LYS A 22 7.53 -22.44 10.30
N ASP A 23 6.23 -22.22 10.13
CA ASP A 23 5.18 -23.24 10.37
C ASP A 23 4.59 -23.80 9.07
N VAL A 24 4.82 -23.13 7.94
CA VAL A 24 4.29 -23.54 6.63
C VAL A 24 4.98 -24.81 6.13
N ASN A 25 4.15 -25.75 5.65
CA ASN A 25 4.60 -27.00 5.05
C ASN A 25 5.30 -26.74 3.71
N VAL A 26 6.33 -27.54 3.38
CA VAL A 26 7.17 -27.35 2.18
C VAL A 26 6.34 -27.41 0.88
N THR A 27 5.24 -28.14 0.88
CA THR A 27 4.30 -28.23 -0.25
C THR A 27 3.50 -26.95 -0.47
N GLU A 28 3.00 -26.33 0.60
CA GLU A 28 2.24 -25.07 0.53
C GLU A 28 3.17 -23.89 0.17
N LEU A 29 4.41 -23.93 0.64
CA LEU A 29 5.46 -22.98 0.26
C LEU A 29 5.72 -22.99 -1.26
N LYS A 30 5.73 -24.19 -1.87
CA LYS A 30 5.92 -24.35 -3.32
C LYS A 30 4.73 -23.81 -4.13
N GLU A 31 3.49 -24.07 -3.70
CA GLU A 31 2.30 -23.58 -4.39
C GLU A 31 2.19 -22.06 -4.35
N LYS A 32 2.43 -21.46 -3.18
CA LYS A 32 2.40 -20.01 -3.03
C LYS A 32 3.63 -19.35 -3.66
N GLY A 33 4.80 -19.99 -3.62
CA GLY A 33 5.99 -19.57 -4.39
C GLY A 33 5.76 -19.57 -5.90
N LEU A 34 5.04 -20.58 -6.44
CA LEU A 34 4.65 -20.61 -7.86
C LEU A 34 3.66 -19.49 -8.20
N THR A 35 2.74 -19.17 -7.28
CA THR A 35 1.79 -18.06 -7.44
C THR A 35 2.52 -16.73 -7.48
N ILE A 36 3.48 -16.51 -6.58
CA ILE A 36 4.34 -15.32 -6.55
C ILE A 36 5.19 -15.23 -7.81
N SER A 37 5.83 -16.33 -8.24
CA SER A 37 6.64 -16.39 -9.46
C SER A 37 5.82 -16.02 -10.70
N LYS A 38 4.57 -16.47 -10.79
CA LYS A 38 3.65 -16.08 -11.89
C LYS A 38 3.24 -14.62 -11.82
N THR A 39 2.98 -14.07 -10.62
CA THR A 39 2.57 -12.68 -10.44
C THR A 39 3.73 -11.70 -10.68
N PHE A 40 4.96 -12.08 -10.33
CA PHE A 40 6.15 -11.25 -10.37
C PHE A 40 7.21 -11.77 -11.35
N CYS A 41 6.78 -12.38 -12.46
CA CYS A 41 7.65 -13.00 -13.46
C CYS A 41 8.63 -12.03 -14.16
N HIS A 42 8.47 -10.73 -13.97
CA HIS A 42 9.39 -9.69 -14.44
C HIS A 42 10.38 -9.20 -13.37
N ASP A 43 10.10 -9.45 -12.08
CA ASP A 43 10.90 -8.95 -10.97
C ASP A 43 11.71 -10.07 -10.29
N ILE A 44 11.40 -11.33 -10.56
CA ILE A 44 11.89 -12.49 -9.81
C ILE A 44 12.24 -13.65 -10.75
N GLU A 45 13.41 -14.26 -10.56
CA GLU A 45 13.85 -15.44 -11.31
C GLU A 45 13.19 -16.73 -10.78
N ASN A 46 13.14 -17.78 -11.62
CA ASN A 46 12.42 -19.03 -11.33
C ASN A 46 12.92 -19.77 -10.07
N ASP A 47 14.11 -19.44 -9.58
CA ASP A 47 14.77 -20.10 -8.46
C ASP A 47 14.27 -19.62 -7.09
N ILE A 48 13.30 -18.69 -7.04
CA ILE A 48 12.74 -18.20 -5.78
C ILE A 48 12.16 -19.31 -4.90
N ILE A 49 11.61 -20.36 -5.52
CA ILE A 49 11.05 -21.50 -4.79
C ILE A 49 12.16 -22.23 -4.01
N GLU A 50 13.32 -22.41 -4.64
CA GLU A 50 14.47 -23.09 -4.05
C GLU A 50 15.13 -22.23 -2.98
N GLU A 51 15.27 -20.91 -3.23
CA GLU A 51 15.77 -19.97 -2.23
C GLU A 51 14.87 -19.92 -0.98
N LEU A 52 13.54 -19.90 -1.15
CA LEU A 52 12.59 -19.91 -0.04
C LEU A 52 12.70 -21.19 0.80
N VAL A 53 12.83 -22.35 0.15
CA VAL A 53 13.01 -23.64 0.84
C VAL A 53 14.36 -23.67 1.58
N HIS A 54 15.43 -23.20 0.96
CA HIS A 54 16.75 -23.13 1.59
C HIS A 54 16.76 -22.17 2.78
N LEU A 55 16.16 -20.99 2.67
CA LEU A 55 16.02 -20.05 3.77
C LEU A 55 15.21 -20.66 4.91
N GLN A 56 14.11 -21.37 4.60
CA GLN A 56 13.30 -22.05 5.61
C GLN A 56 14.12 -23.10 6.37
N CYS A 57 14.86 -23.94 5.66
CA CYS A 57 15.76 -24.92 6.27
C CYS A 57 16.85 -24.25 7.12
N HIS A 58 17.43 -23.15 6.63
CA HIS A 58 18.43 -22.38 7.35
C HIS A 58 17.85 -21.82 8.66
N LEU A 59 16.67 -21.21 8.63
CA LEU A 59 15.99 -20.68 9.82
C LEU A 59 15.63 -21.78 10.83
N LYS A 60 15.19 -22.95 10.36
CA LYS A 60 14.95 -24.13 11.23
C LYS A 60 16.25 -24.58 11.89
N SER A 61 17.34 -24.68 11.14
CA SER A 61 18.65 -25.09 11.68
C SER A 61 19.19 -24.13 12.75
N LEU A 62 19.02 -22.82 12.55
CA LEU A 62 19.39 -21.79 13.52
C LEU A 62 18.52 -21.83 14.79
N ASN A 63 17.25 -22.23 14.67
CA ASN A 63 16.36 -22.37 15.84
C ASN A 63 16.70 -23.59 16.70
N LEU A 64 17.32 -24.62 16.12
CA LEU A 64 17.72 -25.85 16.83
C LEU A 64 19.13 -25.76 17.45
N GLY A 65 20.00 -24.88 16.96
CA GLY A 65 21.33 -24.65 17.53
C GLY A 65 21.31 -23.91 18.87
N SER A 66 22.34 -24.09 19.71
CA SER A 66 22.48 -23.43 21.03
C SER A 66 22.46 -21.90 21.03
N ASN A 67 22.49 -21.27 19.86
CA ASN A 67 22.43 -19.82 19.70
C ASN A 67 21.03 -19.41 19.27
N ARG A 68 20.12 -19.24 20.25
CA ARG A 68 18.74 -18.79 20.02
C ARG A 68 18.74 -17.38 19.42
N VAL A 69 18.87 -17.28 18.11
CA VAL A 69 18.62 -16.04 17.38
C VAL A 69 17.11 -15.83 17.43
N ALA A 70 16.68 -14.68 17.93
CA ALA A 70 15.28 -14.28 17.87
C ALA A 70 14.88 -14.18 16.39
N ILE A 71 14.30 -15.26 15.86
CA ILE A 71 13.90 -15.32 14.45
C ILE A 71 12.82 -14.26 14.27
N PRO A 72 13.03 -13.28 13.39
CA PRO A 72 12.15 -12.14 13.37
C PRO A 72 10.77 -12.51 12.82
N GLU A 73 9.71 -12.30 13.62
CA GLU A 73 8.31 -12.54 13.24
C GLU A 73 7.80 -11.56 12.16
N ASN A 74 8.55 -10.47 11.93
CA ASN A 74 8.18 -9.41 11.01
C ASN A 74 9.06 -9.43 9.75
N PRO A 75 8.48 -9.35 8.53
CA PRO A 75 9.23 -9.30 7.26
C PRO A 75 10.26 -8.16 7.20
N ARG A 76 9.99 -7.04 7.87
CA ARG A 76 10.93 -5.91 7.98
C ARG A 76 12.17 -6.25 8.79
N THR A 77 11.96 -6.94 9.90
CA THR A 77 13.04 -7.35 10.79
C THR A 77 13.81 -8.51 10.18
N LEU A 78 13.14 -9.38 9.40
CA LEU A 78 13.78 -10.40 8.57
C LEU A 78 14.68 -9.77 7.51
N LEU A 79 14.22 -8.74 6.79
CA LEU A 79 15.05 -8.00 5.83
C LEU A 79 16.27 -7.36 6.51
N LYS A 80 16.08 -6.77 7.70
CA LYS A 80 17.19 -6.20 8.47
C LYS A 80 18.21 -7.27 8.88
N TRP A 81 17.74 -8.42 9.36
CA TRP A 81 18.57 -9.55 9.73
C TRP A 81 19.35 -10.12 8.52
N LEU A 82 18.70 -10.23 7.37
CA LEU A 82 19.32 -10.69 6.12
C LEU A 82 20.49 -9.78 5.71
N LYS A 83 20.33 -8.46 5.90
CA LYS A 83 21.38 -7.46 5.65
C LYS A 83 22.50 -7.50 6.68
N GLU A 84 22.18 -7.61 7.96
CA GLU A 84 23.17 -7.70 9.05
C GLU A 84 24.05 -8.94 8.94
N LYS A 85 23.54 -10.01 8.34
CA LYS A 85 24.24 -11.28 8.14
C LYS A 85 24.79 -11.45 6.72
N GLU A 86 24.73 -10.42 5.88
CA GLU A 86 25.20 -10.41 4.49
C GLU A 86 24.59 -11.49 3.57
N LEU A 87 23.46 -12.11 3.95
CA LEU A 87 22.77 -13.13 3.14
C LEU A 87 21.99 -12.54 1.97
N GLN A 88 21.97 -11.21 1.81
CA GLN A 88 21.39 -10.54 0.64
C GLN A 88 21.99 -11.03 -0.68
N TYR A 89 23.24 -11.47 -0.69
CA TYR A 89 23.91 -12.04 -1.86
C TYR A 89 23.62 -13.52 -2.07
N ILE A 90 23.19 -14.22 -1.01
CA ILE A 90 22.90 -15.66 -1.02
C ILE A 90 21.45 -15.90 -1.41
N TYR A 91 20.54 -15.00 -1.02
CA TYR A 91 19.11 -15.06 -1.30
C TYR A 91 18.59 -13.76 -1.93
N PRO A 92 19.05 -13.40 -3.14
CA PRO A 92 18.68 -12.15 -3.79
C PRO A 92 17.18 -12.08 -4.12
N ASN A 93 16.56 -13.19 -4.54
CA ASN A 93 15.14 -13.20 -4.89
C ASN A 93 14.26 -13.02 -3.65
N VAL A 94 14.67 -13.58 -2.50
CA VAL A 94 14.01 -13.34 -1.21
C VAL A 94 14.17 -11.88 -0.76
N GLU A 95 15.34 -11.28 -0.94
CA GLU A 95 15.59 -9.86 -0.60
C GLU A 95 14.68 -8.92 -1.39
N ILE A 96 14.55 -9.17 -2.70
CA ILE A 96 13.66 -8.43 -3.60
C ILE A 96 12.20 -8.61 -3.16
N LEU A 97 11.78 -9.85 -2.88
CA LEU A 97 10.42 -10.15 -2.45
C LEU A 97 10.05 -9.41 -1.15
N LEU A 98 10.94 -9.41 -0.15
CA LEU A 98 10.75 -8.69 1.11
C LEU A 98 10.71 -7.17 0.92
N ARG A 99 11.49 -6.65 -0.03
CA ARG A 99 11.46 -5.22 -0.39
C ARG A 99 10.16 -4.84 -1.06
N ILE A 100 9.70 -5.61 -2.04
CA ILE A 100 8.41 -5.41 -2.71
C ILE A 100 7.32 -5.38 -1.64
N PHE A 101 7.25 -6.41 -0.79
CA PHE A 101 6.30 -6.49 0.31
C PHE A 101 6.30 -5.24 1.21
N ASN A 102 7.49 -4.73 1.58
CA ASN A 102 7.57 -3.57 2.46
C ASN A 102 7.21 -2.25 1.76
N THR A 103 7.38 -2.15 0.45
CA THR A 103 7.04 -0.96 -0.35
C THR A 103 5.57 -0.89 -0.76
N LEU A 104 4.89 -2.03 -0.88
CA LEU A 104 3.46 -2.14 -1.18
C LEU A 104 2.57 -1.28 -0.25
N PRO A 105 2.61 -1.40 1.09
CA PRO A 105 1.79 -0.57 1.97
C PRO A 105 2.18 0.91 1.90
N ILE A 106 3.47 1.21 1.74
CA ILE A 106 4.00 2.59 1.71
C ILE A 106 3.52 3.34 0.46
N SER A 107 3.55 2.69 -0.70
CA SER A 107 3.07 3.24 -1.95
C SER A 107 1.57 3.56 -1.89
N ASN A 108 0.76 2.70 -1.27
CA ASN A 108 -0.68 2.92 -1.12
C ASN A 108 -0.98 4.15 -0.24
N THR A 109 -0.37 4.23 0.95
CA THR A 109 -0.56 5.40 1.84
C THR A 109 -0.14 6.70 1.18
N SER A 110 0.94 6.68 0.39
CA SER A 110 1.40 7.86 -0.36
C SER A 110 0.42 8.27 -1.46
N ALA A 111 -0.09 7.30 -2.22
CA ALA A 111 -1.09 7.53 -3.26
C ALA A 111 -2.41 8.07 -2.68
N GLU A 112 -2.92 7.44 -1.61
CA GLU A 112 -4.13 7.89 -0.91
C GLU A 112 -3.98 9.31 -0.35
N ARG A 113 -2.84 9.62 0.28
CA ARG A 113 -2.53 10.97 0.76
C ARG A 113 -2.54 11.98 -0.39
N SER A 114 -1.86 11.67 -1.50
CA SER A 114 -1.80 12.56 -2.67
C SER A 114 -3.18 12.80 -3.30
N PHE A 115 -4.00 11.76 -3.48
CA PHE A 115 -5.36 11.91 -3.98
C PHE A 115 -6.28 12.65 -3.01
N SER A 116 -6.11 12.47 -1.70
CA SER A 116 -6.86 13.20 -0.67
C SER A 116 -6.55 14.70 -0.71
N VAL A 117 -5.27 15.08 -0.85
CA VAL A 117 -4.84 16.47 -1.01
C VAL A 117 -5.45 17.08 -2.28
N LEU A 118 -5.35 16.39 -3.42
CA LEU A 118 -5.94 16.84 -4.68
C LEU A 118 -7.46 17.01 -4.58
N LYS A 119 -8.16 16.07 -3.92
CA LYS A 119 -9.59 16.16 -3.66
C LYS A 119 -9.92 17.40 -2.82
N ARG A 120 -9.13 17.70 -1.79
CA ARG A 120 -9.32 18.88 -0.95
C ARG A 120 -9.14 20.18 -1.74
N ILE A 121 -8.09 20.27 -2.55
CA ILE A 121 -7.82 21.43 -3.42
C ILE A 121 -8.97 21.64 -4.41
N LYS A 122 -9.37 20.59 -5.13
CA LYS A 122 -10.48 20.65 -6.10
C LYS A 122 -11.79 21.10 -5.46
N ASN A 123 -12.11 20.58 -4.27
CA ASN A 123 -13.29 20.99 -3.53
C ASN A 123 -13.22 22.46 -3.12
N LEU A 124 -12.07 22.94 -2.61
CA LEU A 124 -11.90 24.34 -2.24
C LEU A 124 -12.14 25.28 -3.42
N TYR A 125 -11.53 25.01 -4.59
CA TYR A 125 -11.76 25.80 -5.79
C TYR A 125 -13.22 25.77 -6.24
N ARG A 126 -13.86 24.60 -6.24
CA ARG A 126 -15.26 24.46 -6.63
C ARG A 126 -16.19 25.22 -5.68
N THR A 127 -15.97 25.12 -4.37
CA THR A 127 -16.76 25.84 -3.37
C THR A 127 -16.55 27.35 -3.49
N SER A 128 -15.31 27.82 -3.70
CA SER A 128 -15.02 29.24 -3.89
C SER A 128 -15.75 29.81 -5.11
N MET A 129 -15.73 29.12 -6.25
CA MET A 129 -16.43 29.54 -7.47
C MET A 129 -17.95 29.56 -7.30
N ILE A 130 -18.52 28.57 -6.59
CA ILE A 130 -19.96 28.54 -6.31
C ILE A 130 -20.34 29.68 -5.36
N GLN A 131 -19.53 29.92 -4.33
CA GLN A 131 -19.76 30.98 -3.35
C GLN A 131 -19.77 32.36 -4.02
N GLU A 132 -18.76 32.66 -4.86
CA GLU A 132 -18.67 33.91 -5.60
C GLU A 132 -19.91 34.17 -6.46
N ARG A 133 -20.31 33.18 -7.28
CA ARG A 133 -21.49 33.29 -8.13
C ARG A 133 -22.80 33.48 -7.36
N VAL A 134 -22.95 32.81 -6.20
CA VAL A 134 -24.14 32.97 -5.35
C VAL A 134 -24.14 34.34 -4.68
N SER A 135 -22.98 34.83 -4.23
CA SER A 135 -22.83 36.16 -3.64
C SER A 135 -23.17 37.27 -4.65
N GLU A 136 -22.69 37.17 -5.89
CA GLU A 136 -23.02 38.12 -6.96
C GLU A 136 -24.53 38.11 -7.29
N LEU A 137 -25.12 36.92 -7.41
CA LEU A 137 -26.55 36.80 -7.69
C LEU A 137 -27.41 37.35 -6.55
N ALA A 138 -27.03 37.09 -5.30
CA ALA A 138 -27.71 37.63 -4.13
C ALA A 138 -27.67 39.17 -4.13
N PHE A 139 -26.51 39.76 -4.47
CA PHE A 139 -26.37 41.21 -4.59
C PHE A 139 -27.30 41.80 -5.66
N LEU A 140 -27.33 41.21 -6.86
CA LEU A 140 -28.24 41.61 -7.95
C LEU A 140 -29.72 41.48 -7.56
N CYS A 141 -30.10 40.41 -6.86
CA CYS A 141 -31.47 40.23 -6.38
C CYS A 141 -31.88 41.32 -5.40
N ILE A 142 -30.97 41.70 -4.50
CA ILE A 142 -31.18 42.76 -3.52
C ILE A 142 -31.36 44.12 -4.22
N GLU A 143 -30.47 44.49 -5.14
CA GLU A 143 -30.60 45.75 -5.91
C GLU A 143 -31.93 45.81 -6.68
N GLY A 144 -32.32 44.73 -7.36
CA GLY A 144 -33.58 44.67 -8.09
C GLY A 144 -34.83 44.79 -7.20
N ASP A 145 -34.78 44.27 -5.96
CA ASP A 145 -35.86 44.47 -4.99
C ASP A 145 -35.90 45.89 -4.44
N TYR A 146 -34.75 46.55 -4.23
CA TYR A 146 -34.71 47.96 -3.85
C TYR A 146 -35.36 48.86 -4.90
N GLU A 147 -35.02 48.67 -6.19
CA GLU A 147 -35.62 49.46 -7.27
C GLU A 147 -37.14 49.24 -7.36
N LYS A 148 -37.61 47.98 -7.33
CA LYS A 148 -39.05 47.69 -7.39
C LYS A 148 -39.83 48.27 -6.22
N ASN A 149 -39.26 48.29 -5.02
CA ASN A 149 -39.92 48.88 -3.85
C ASN A 149 -39.89 50.42 -3.89
N PHE A 150 -38.84 51.02 -4.44
CA PHE A 150 -38.76 52.47 -4.66
C PHE A 150 -39.81 52.95 -5.66
N PHE A 151 -39.92 52.32 -6.84
CA PHE A 151 -40.90 52.70 -7.86
C PHE A 151 -42.36 52.35 -7.51
N ARG A 152 -42.60 51.53 -6.48
CA ARG A 152 -43.94 51.16 -6.01
C ARG A 152 -44.45 52.03 -4.86
N GLY A 153 -43.57 52.83 -4.24
CA GLY A 153 -43.93 53.79 -3.18
C GLY A 153 -44.46 55.14 -3.67
N ASP A 154 -44.38 55.41 -4.97
CA ASP A 154 -44.74 56.70 -5.58
C ASP A 154 -46.10 56.68 -6.35
N ASN A 155 -46.96 55.69 -6.10
CA ASN A 155 -48.37 55.63 -6.58
C ASN A 155 -49.33 55.43 -5.40
#